data_AF-W0QA28-F1
#
_entry.id   AF-W0QA28-F1
#
_cell.length_a   1.000
_cell.length_b   1.000
_cell.length_c   1.000
_cell.angle_alpha   90.00
_cell.angle_beta   90.00
_cell.angle_gamma   90.00
#
_symmetry.space_group_name_H-M   'P 1'
#
loop_
_entity.id
_entity.type
_entity.pdbx_description
1 polymer ?
#
loop_
_entity_poly.entity_id
_entity_poly.type
_entity_poly.pdbx_seq_one_letter_code
_entity_poly.pdbx_strand_id
1 'polypeptide(L)' 'MTNQTQKSMKKKRKPNQQQIREYQGFIQAVKDMAEDMPDGAYLATLESETERWLSEKGFAHLCEYDFMMKYGL' A
#
# COMPACT_ATOMS: atom_id res chain seq x y z
N MET A 1 1.66 16.99 41.52
CA MET A 1 2.55 16.69 40.37
C MET A 1 1.74 15.90 39.37
N THR A 2 1.23 16.55 38.31
CA THR A 2 0.37 15.91 37.30
C THR A 2 1.23 15.35 36.18
N ASN A 3 1.37 14.03 36.13
CA ASN A 3 1.98 13.33 35.00
C ASN A 3 1.02 13.38 33.81
N GLN A 4 1.26 14.30 32.89
CA GLN A 4 0.67 14.25 31.56
C GLN A 4 1.43 13.23 30.72
N THR A 5 0.87 12.02 30.61
CA THR A 5 1.28 11.03 29.63
C THR A 5 1.00 11.58 28.23
N GLN A 6 2.01 12.20 27.62
CA GLN A 6 1.95 12.63 26.23
C GLN A 6 1.89 11.39 25.35
N LYS A 7 0.67 10.96 25.01
CA LYS A 7 0.41 9.99 23.95
C LYS A 7 0.89 10.65 22.64
N SER A 8 2.11 10.35 22.23
CA SER A 8 2.65 10.77 20.94
C SER A 8 1.75 10.19 19.84
N MET A 9 0.84 11.01 19.32
CA MET A 9 0.07 10.68 18.14
C MET A 9 1.06 10.61 16.98
N LYS A 10 1.59 9.40 16.69
CA LYS A 10 2.42 9.15 15.51
C LYS A 10 1.66 9.68 14.29
N LYS A 11 2.12 10.78 13.70
CA LYS A 11 1.53 11.34 12.48
C LYS A 11 1.55 10.22 11.42
N LYS A 12 0.38 9.92 10.84
CA LYS A 12 0.24 8.95 9.75
C LYS A 12 1.20 9.35 8.62
N ARG A 13 2.19 8.50 8.35
CA ARG A 13 3.26 8.76 7.38
C ARG A 13 2.73 8.52 5.97
N LYS A 14 2.89 9.49 5.07
CA LYS A 14 2.61 9.31 3.65
C LYS A 14 3.88 8.84 2.91
N PRO A 15 3.75 7.99 1.87
CA PRO A 15 4.90 7.64 1.03
C PRO A 15 5.41 8.88 0.29
N ASN A 16 6.73 8.94 0.14
CA ASN A 16 7.39 9.95 -0.68
C ASN A 16 7.39 9.52 -2.16
N GLN A 17 7.86 10.41 -3.04
CA GLN A 17 7.87 10.16 -4.49
C GLN A 17 8.71 8.93 -4.90
N GLN A 18 9.81 8.66 -4.20
CA GLN A 18 10.65 7.49 -4.48
C GLN A 18 9.92 6.20 -4.11
N GLN A 19 9.24 6.16 -2.97
CA GLN A 19 8.44 5.02 -2.53
C GLN A 19 7.24 4.77 -3.45
N ILE A 20 6.64 5.83 -4.01
CA ILE A 20 5.58 5.69 -5.02
C ILE A 20 6.13 5.04 -6.29
N ARG A 21 7.32 5.44 -6.76
CA ARG A 21 7.96 4.79 -7.92
C ARG A 21 8.32 3.33 -7.64
N GLU A 22 8.80 3.01 -6.44
CA GLU A 22 9.03 1.63 -6.02
C GLU A 22 7.74 0.80 -6.06
N TYR A 23 6.63 1.35 -5.54
CA TYR A 23 5.33 0.68 -5.61
C TYR A 23 4.87 0.47 -7.05
N GLN A 24 5.01 1.47 -7.91
CA GLN A 24 4.64 1.37 -9.33
C GLN A 24 5.37 0.26 -10.06
N GLY A 25 6.69 0.13 -9.84
CA GLY A 25 7.46 -0.98 -10.40
C GLY A 25 7.04 -2.34 -9.83
N PHE A 26 6.80 -2.39 -8.52
CA PHE A 26 6.32 -3.60 -7.85
C PHE A 26 4.96 -4.07 -8.41
N ILE A 27 3.96 -3.20 -8.42
CA ILE A 27 2.61 -3.58 -8.83
C ILE A 27 2.55 -3.90 -10.33
N GLN A 28 3.38 -3.26 -11.17
CA GLN A 28 3.47 -3.63 -12.59
C GLN A 28 3.96 -5.08 -12.76
N ALA A 29 4.99 -5.50 -12.02
CA ALA A 29 5.45 -6.88 -12.06
C ALA A 29 4.36 -7.87 -11.60
N VAL A 30 3.55 -7.50 -10.60
CA VAL A 30 2.39 -8.31 -10.18
C VAL A 30 1.34 -8.40 -11.29
N LYS A 31 1.03 -7.29 -11.98
CA LYS A 31 0.10 -7.29 -13.12
C LYS A 31 0.57 -8.24 -14.22
N ASP A 32 1.85 -8.16 -14.59
CA ASP A 32 2.44 -9.00 -15.63
C ASP A 32 2.37 -10.50 -15.25
N MET A 33 2.56 -10.83 -13.97
CA MET A 33 2.42 -12.21 -13.47
C MET A 33 0.98 -12.71 -13.39
N ALA A 34 0.00 -11.80 -13.32
CA ALA A 34 -1.41 -12.11 -13.14
C ALA A 34 -2.23 -11.91 -14.44
N GLU A 35 -1.59 -11.62 -15.58
CA GLU A 35 -2.26 -11.19 -16.82
C GLU A 35 -3.33 -12.16 -17.33
N ASP A 36 -3.13 -13.47 -17.11
CA ASP A 36 -4.05 -14.53 -17.55
C ASP A 36 -5.14 -14.87 -16.52
N MET A 37 -5.19 -14.17 -15.38
CA MET A 37 -6.20 -14.42 -14.35
C MET A 37 -7.56 -13.83 -14.73
N PRO A 38 -8.68 -14.49 -14.37
CA PRO A 38 -10.01 -13.88 -14.47
C PRO A 38 -10.08 -12.56 -13.68
N ASP A 39 -10.81 -11.56 -14.19
CA ASP A 39 -10.88 -10.19 -13.62
C ASP A 39 -11.02 -10.13 -12.09
N GLY A 40 -11.89 -10.97 -11.52
CA GLY A 40 -12.10 -11.02 -10.07
C GLY A 40 -10.87 -11.54 -9.29
N ALA A 41 -10.18 -12.54 -9.84
CA ALA A 41 -8.95 -13.07 -9.25
C ALA A 41 -7.76 -12.13 -9.47
N TYR A 42 -7.71 -11.48 -10.63
CA TYR A 42 -6.73 -10.45 -10.94
C TYR A 42 -6.82 -9.29 -9.94
N LEU A 43 -8.01 -8.71 -9.75
CA LEU A 43 -8.22 -7.60 -8.82
C LEU A 43 -7.88 -7.98 -7.37
N ALA A 44 -8.36 -9.14 -6.91
CA ALA A 44 -8.06 -9.65 -5.57
C ALA A 44 -6.55 -9.84 -5.35
N THR A 45 -5.81 -10.27 -6.38
CA THR A 45 -4.35 -10.41 -6.33
C THR A 45 -3.69 -9.04 -6.18
N LEU A 46 -4.07 -8.04 -6.99
CA LEU A 46 -3.47 -6.71 -6.90
C LEU A 46 -3.75 -6.03 -5.55
N GLU A 47 -4.96 -6.16 -5.02
CA GLU A 47 -5.33 -5.64 -3.70
C GLU A 47 -4.50 -6.31 -2.59
N SER A 48 -4.42 -7.64 -2.59
CA SER A 48 -3.66 -8.42 -1.59
C SER A 48 -2.16 -8.09 -1.62
N GLU A 49 -1.58 -7.98 -2.81
CA GLU A 49 -0.17 -7.63 -2.99
C GLU A 49 0.10 -6.17 -2.59
N THR A 50 -0.86 -5.26 -2.83
CA THR A 50 -0.78 -3.88 -2.37
C THR A 50 -0.85 -3.78 -0.84
N GLU A 51 -1.76 -4.51 -0.21
CA GLU A 51 -1.85 -4.59 1.27
C GLU A 51 -0.52 -5.06 1.87
N ARG A 52 0.06 -6.13 1.29
CA ARG A 52 1.35 -6.67 1.74
C ARG A 52 2.46 -5.63 1.63
N TRP A 53 2.58 -4.97 0.47
CA TRP A 53 3.58 -3.92 0.26
C TRP A 53 3.43 -2.76 1.23
N LEU A 54 2.19 -2.31 1.48
CA LEU A 54 1.90 -1.26 2.44
C LEU A 54 2.32 -1.67 3.86
N SER A 55 2.05 -2.91 4.26
CA SER A 55 2.47 -3.44 5.56
C SER A 55 3.99 -3.45 5.72
N GLU A 56 4.71 -4.03 4.75
CA GLU A 56 6.18 -4.11 4.74
C GLU A 56 6.86 -2.74 4.79
N LYS A 57 6.26 -1.73 4.15
CA LYS A 57 6.79 -0.36 4.10
C LYS A 57 6.29 0.52 5.25
N GLY A 58 5.53 -0.02 6.21
CA GLY A 58 5.05 0.73 7.38
C GLY A 58 3.90 1.70 7.08
N PHE A 59 3.09 1.38 6.07
CA PHE A 59 1.93 2.12 5.59
C PHE A 59 0.60 1.35 5.75
N ALA A 60 0.54 0.31 6.59
CA ALA A 60 -0.65 -0.51 6.87
C ALA A 60 -1.91 0.26 7.36
N HIS A 61 -1.81 1.58 7.55
CA HIS A 61 -2.94 2.45 7.90
C HIS A 61 -3.60 3.11 6.67
N LEU A 62 -3.05 2.87 5.48
CA LEU A 62 -3.62 3.29 4.20
C LEU A 62 -4.51 2.17 3.66
N CYS A 63 -5.61 2.55 3.02
CA CYS A 63 -6.47 1.62 2.28
C CYS A 63 -5.75 1.14 1.02
N GLU A 64 -5.58 -0.17 0.89
CA GLU A 64 -4.94 -0.86 -0.22
C GLU A 64 -5.64 -0.57 -1.55
N TYR A 65 -6.98 -0.65 -1.58
CA TYR A 65 -7.77 -0.34 -2.77
C TYR A 65 -7.56 1.10 -3.24
N ASP A 66 -7.72 2.07 -2.34
CA ASP A 66 -7.53 3.49 -2.68
C ASP A 66 -6.09 3.79 -3.14
N PHE A 67 -5.11 3.14 -2.49
CA PHE A 67 -3.71 3.32 -2.82
C PHE A 67 -3.37 2.75 -4.20
N MET A 68 -3.86 1.55 -4.49
CA MET A 68 -3.73 0.88 -5.78
C MET A 68 -4.42 1.68 -6.89
N MET A 69 -5.66 2.12 -6.70
CA MET A 69 -6.38 2.92 -7.70
C MET A 69 -5.67 4.24 -7.99
N LYS A 70 -4.97 4.80 -7.01
CA LYS A 70 -4.29 6.09 -7.14
C LYS A 70 -2.90 6.02 -7.76
N TYR A 71 -2.15 4.96 -7.46
CA TYR A 71 -0.73 4.87 -7.81
C TYR A 71 -0.36 3.65 -8.66
N GLY A 72 -1.24 2.66 -8.73
CA GLY A 72 -1.00 1.38 -9.37
C GLY A 72 -1.80 1.14 -10.64
N LEU A 73 -2.79 1.98 -10.98
CA LEU A 73 -3.47 1.95 -12.28
C LEU A 73 -2.62 2.61 -13.38
#